data_AF-A0A3M1L659-F1
#
_entry.id   AF-A0A3M1L659-F1
#
_cell.length_a   1.000
_cell.length_b   1.000
_cell.length_c   1.000
_cell.angle_alpha   90.00
_cell.angle_beta   90.00
_cell.angle_gamma   90.00
#
_symmetry.space_group_name_H-M   'P 1'
#
loop_
_entity.id
_entity.type
_entity.pdbx_description
1 polymer ?
#
loop_
_entity_poly.entity_id
_entity_poly.type
_entity_poly.pdbx_seq_one_letter_code
_entity_poly.pdbx_strand_id
1 'polypeptide(L)'
;MRTLGFFIYKELLQIFRNKAMLPLLFVVPLVQLLVLSFVATNEVRDLKLSVLDYDRGPLAARLVHKMTASGYFRLTDLPRNEAEAGALLDRDAADLVLVLPPHFERDLRRGEPTEVQVLANAINSMKAGLAVSYAGSIVGAYQRELLHEGRIPLPAAELVACSPALELRYRHWFNPQLDYKRFMVPGILAVLVSMLSLLLGAMNVVREREIGTQEQIAVSPVSAPVFIAGKLLPFLFIGLLELSIGLGIAKLLFHTPTEGPLGVLYLFAALA
;
A
#
# COMPACT_ATOMS: atom_id res chain seq x y z
N MET A 1 10.15 -34.69 -29.34
CA MET A 1 10.60 -34.17 -28.03
C MET A 1 12.00 -33.53 -28.07
N ARG A 2 12.99 -34.09 -28.77
CA ARG A 2 14.35 -33.50 -28.87
C ARG A 2 14.42 -32.11 -29.53
N THR A 3 13.56 -31.84 -30.52
CA THR A 3 13.51 -30.55 -31.23
C THR A 3 13.03 -29.40 -30.35
N LEU A 4 12.00 -29.59 -29.53
CA LEU A 4 11.47 -28.57 -28.62
C LEU A 4 12.54 -28.10 -27.61
N GLY A 5 13.23 -29.06 -26.96
CA GLY A 5 14.31 -28.74 -26.01
C GLY A 5 15.46 -27.96 -26.65
N PHE A 6 15.78 -28.25 -27.92
CA PHE A 6 16.81 -27.51 -28.65
C PHE A 6 16.40 -26.06 -28.94
N PHE A 7 15.14 -25.82 -29.30
CA PHE A 7 14.60 -24.46 -29.47
C PHE A 7 14.65 -23.67 -28.16
N ILE A 8 14.20 -24.29 -27.06
CA ILE A 8 14.24 -23.67 -25.72
C ILE A 8 15.67 -23.31 -25.33
N TYR A 9 16.60 -24.27 -25.47
CA TYR A 9 18.00 -24.06 -25.14
C TYR A 9 18.63 -22.93 -25.97
N LYS A 10 18.37 -22.91 -27.28
CA LYS A 10 18.86 -21.86 -28.18
C LYS A 10 18.37 -20.48 -27.76
N GLU A 11 17.07 -20.34 -27.49
CA GLU A 11 16.46 -19.06 -27.10
C GLU A 11 17.00 -18.57 -25.75
N LEU A 12 17.07 -19.45 -24.75
CA LEU A 12 17.68 -19.12 -23.45
C LEU A 12 19.14 -18.66 -23.65
N LEU A 13 19.93 -19.40 -24.44
CA LEU A 13 21.32 -19.03 -24.70
C LEU A 13 21.43 -17.67 -25.40
N GLN A 14 20.53 -17.34 -26.33
CA GLN A 14 20.49 -16.04 -26.99
C GLN A 14 20.17 -14.90 -26.01
N ILE A 15 19.23 -15.13 -25.09
CA ILE A 15 18.86 -14.16 -24.05
C ILE A 15 20.04 -13.94 -23.09
N PHE A 16 20.60 -15.01 -22.53
CA PHE A 16 21.73 -14.93 -21.59
C PHE A 16 23.04 -14.45 -22.23
N ARG A 17 23.20 -14.54 -23.56
CA ARG A 17 24.39 -14.01 -24.24
C ARG A 17 24.25 -12.52 -24.60
N ASN A 18 23.04 -11.97 -24.59
CA ASN A 18 22.82 -10.56 -24.88
C ASN A 18 23.11 -9.71 -23.64
N LYS A 19 24.25 -9.03 -23.66
CA LYS A 19 24.76 -8.17 -22.56
C LYS A 19 23.80 -7.03 -22.18
N ALA A 20 22.93 -6.58 -23.08
CA ALA A 20 21.94 -5.55 -22.79
C ALA A 20 20.65 -6.13 -22.18
N MET A 21 20.25 -7.33 -22.59
CA MET A 21 19.03 -7.99 -22.10
C MET A 21 19.16 -8.45 -20.64
N LEU A 22 20.32 -8.99 -20.24
CA LEU A 22 20.54 -9.52 -18.89
C LEU A 22 20.29 -8.47 -17.78
N PRO A 23 20.90 -7.26 -17.84
CA PRO A 23 20.64 -6.22 -16.86
C PRO A 23 19.20 -5.71 -16.91
N LEU A 24 18.62 -5.58 -18.11
CA LEU A 24 17.23 -5.16 -18.28
C LEU A 24 16.26 -6.14 -17.61
N LEU A 25 16.57 -7.42 -17.67
CA LEU A 25 15.69 -8.49 -17.22
C LEU A 25 15.84 -8.81 -15.73
N PHE A 26 17.04 -8.68 -15.17
CA PHE A 26 17.27 -9.02 -13.75
C PHE A 26 17.60 -7.81 -12.89
N VAL A 27 18.43 -6.87 -13.38
CA VAL A 27 18.93 -5.76 -12.54
C VAL A 27 17.89 -4.67 -12.42
N VAL A 28 17.28 -4.24 -13.52
CA VAL A 28 16.26 -3.18 -13.51
C VAL A 28 15.08 -3.51 -12.60
N PRO A 29 14.48 -4.72 -12.68
CA PRO A 29 13.35 -5.08 -11.81
C PRO A 29 13.77 -5.25 -10.36
N LEU A 30 14.98 -5.75 -10.09
CA LEU A 30 15.51 -5.78 -8.73
C LEU A 30 15.61 -4.39 -8.11
N VAL A 31 16.21 -3.47 -8.86
CA VAL A 31 16.38 -2.08 -8.43
C VAL A 31 15.02 -1.43 -8.27
N GLN A 32 14.07 -1.67 -9.18
CA GLN A 32 12.69 -1.20 -9.05
C GLN A 32 12.00 -1.78 -7.82
N LEU A 33 12.11 -3.09 -7.57
CA LEU A 33 11.55 -3.73 -6.38
C LEU A 33 12.12 -3.08 -5.11
N LEU A 34 13.44 -2.85 -5.05
CA LEU A 34 14.08 -2.19 -3.92
C LEU A 34 13.60 -0.74 -3.79
N VAL A 35 13.74 0.08 -4.84
CA VAL A 35 13.36 1.49 -4.81
C VAL A 35 11.88 1.66 -4.47
N LEU A 36 10.99 0.98 -5.19
CA LEU A 36 9.55 1.08 -4.98
C LEU A 36 9.13 0.53 -3.62
N SER A 37 9.73 -0.56 -3.12
CA SER A 37 9.36 -1.09 -1.79
C SER A 37 9.86 -0.22 -0.64
N PHE A 38 10.94 0.53 -0.83
CA PHE A 38 11.45 1.48 0.16
C PHE A 38 10.78 2.85 0.08
N VAL A 39 10.40 3.30 -1.12
CA VAL A 39 9.81 4.63 -1.38
C VAL A 39 8.28 4.61 -1.27
N ALA A 40 7.64 3.52 -1.66
CA ALA A 40 6.20 3.38 -1.47
C ALA A 40 5.95 3.16 0.01
N THR A 41 5.67 4.24 0.72
CA THR A 41 5.11 4.25 2.06
C THR A 41 3.85 5.11 2.04
N ASN A 42 2.66 4.49 2.18
CA ASN A 42 1.43 5.23 2.48
C ASN A 42 1.20 5.42 3.98
N GLU A 43 2.22 5.23 4.81
CA GLU A 43 2.19 5.68 6.20
C GLU A 43 2.78 7.09 6.26
N VAL A 44 1.92 8.08 6.48
CA VAL A 44 2.38 9.44 6.78
C VAL A 44 2.46 9.59 8.29
N ARG A 45 3.68 9.71 8.80
CA ARG A 45 3.97 10.08 10.18
C ARG A 45 4.30 11.56 10.23
N ASP A 46 4.27 12.14 11.43
CA ASP A 46 4.56 13.56 11.66
C ASP A 46 3.62 14.52 10.90
N LEU A 47 2.33 14.19 10.83
CA LEU A 47 1.31 15.11 10.30
C LEU A 47 1.23 16.35 11.18
N LYS A 48 1.38 17.54 10.57
CA LYS A 48 1.29 18.82 11.27
C LYS A 48 -0.14 19.04 11.73
N LEU A 49 -0.37 18.90 13.03
CA LEU A 49 -1.66 19.12 13.67
C LEU A 49 -1.69 20.53 14.24
N SER A 50 -2.77 21.24 13.96
CA SER A 50 -3.13 22.48 14.65
C SER A 50 -4.45 22.30 15.35
N VAL A 51 -4.60 22.89 16.54
CA VAL A 51 -5.82 22.73 17.35
C VAL A 51 -6.43 24.08 17.66
N LEU A 52 -7.65 24.30 17.19
CA LEU A 52 -8.49 25.43 17.56
C LEU A 52 -9.40 25.00 18.71
N ASP A 53 -9.02 25.35 19.93
CA ASP A 53 -9.74 24.99 21.15
C ASP A 53 -10.51 26.20 21.73
N TYR A 54 -11.83 26.20 21.53
CA TYR A 54 -12.73 27.23 22.08
C TYR A 54 -13.12 26.98 23.55
N ASP A 55 -13.04 25.74 24.05
CA ASP A 55 -13.51 25.36 25.38
C ASP A 55 -12.39 25.39 26.44
N ARG A 56 -11.18 24.97 26.06
CA ARG A 56 -9.98 24.90 26.92
C ARG A 56 -10.15 24.04 28.19
N GLY A 57 -11.08 23.10 28.16
CA GLY A 57 -11.36 22.19 29.27
C GLY A 57 -10.40 20.99 29.36
N PRO A 58 -10.30 20.31 30.53
CA PRO A 58 -9.50 19.09 30.66
C PRO A 58 -9.91 17.95 29.71
N LEU A 59 -11.19 17.83 29.32
CA LEU A 59 -11.60 16.82 28.33
C LEU A 59 -11.10 17.14 26.92
N ALA A 60 -11.06 18.41 26.54
CA ALA A 60 -10.46 18.88 25.29
C ALA A 60 -8.94 18.62 25.28
N ALA A 61 -8.24 19.02 26.34
CA ALA A 61 -6.80 18.80 26.48
C ALA A 61 -6.42 17.31 26.43
N ARG A 62 -7.24 16.42 27.01
CA ARG A 62 -7.00 14.97 26.97
C ARG A 62 -7.14 14.39 25.54
N LEU A 63 -8.10 14.88 24.75
CA LEU A 63 -8.23 14.49 23.35
C LEU A 63 -7.01 14.93 22.54
N VAL A 64 -6.59 16.19 22.70
CA VAL A 64 -5.37 16.71 22.05
C VAL A 64 -4.15 15.87 22.42
N HIS A 65 -4.01 15.53 23.70
CA HIS A 65 -2.91 14.68 24.17
C HIS A 65 -2.94 13.30 23.48
N LYS A 66 -4.11 12.64 23.37
CA LYS A 66 -4.25 11.37 22.65
C LYS A 66 -3.86 11.47 21.17
N MET A 67 -4.28 12.56 20.52
CA MET A 67 -3.90 12.83 19.13
C MET A 67 -2.38 12.89 18.98
N THR A 68 -1.69 13.65 19.85
CA THR A 68 -0.22 13.77 19.82
C THR A 68 0.51 12.51 20.27
N ALA A 69 -0.04 11.74 21.22
CA ALA A 69 0.57 10.51 21.74
C ALA A 69 0.46 9.33 20.76
N SER A 70 -0.41 9.43 19.75
CA SER A 70 -0.56 8.39 18.71
C SER A 70 0.68 8.20 17.83
N GLY A 71 1.57 9.20 17.77
CA GLY A 71 2.75 9.20 16.88
C GLY A 71 2.44 9.54 15.42
N TYR A 72 1.16 9.70 15.03
CA TYR A 72 0.78 10.15 13.70
C TYR A 72 0.80 11.67 13.55
N PHE A 73 0.51 12.38 14.64
CA PHE A 73 0.33 13.83 14.65
C PHE A 73 1.39 14.52 15.51
N ARG A 74 1.92 15.62 15.00
CA ARG A 74 2.78 16.54 15.73
C ARG A 74 2.04 17.86 15.90
N LEU A 75 1.78 18.26 17.14
CA LEU A 75 1.20 19.56 17.43
C LEU A 75 2.19 20.66 17.00
N THR A 76 1.72 21.55 16.12
CA THR A 76 2.52 22.63 15.53
C THR A 76 2.05 23.99 16.04
N ASP A 77 0.75 24.26 15.92
CA ASP A 77 0.19 25.57 16.28
C ASP A 77 -1.16 25.45 17.02
N LEU A 78 -1.49 26.52 17.75
CA LEU A 78 -2.75 26.69 18.48
C LEU A 78 -3.41 27.97 17.97
N PRO A 79 -4.09 27.93 16.80
CA PRO A 79 -4.78 29.10 16.25
C PRO A 79 -5.85 29.62 17.20
N ARG A 80 -6.10 30.93 17.15
CA ARG A 80 -7.07 31.62 18.02
C ARG A 80 -8.46 31.71 17.40
N ASN A 81 -8.55 31.61 16.08
CA ASN A 81 -9.79 31.69 15.32
C ASN A 81 -9.70 30.88 14.02
N GLU A 82 -10.84 30.71 13.36
CA GLU A 82 -10.94 29.96 12.10
C GLU A 82 -10.14 30.58 10.95
N ALA A 83 -10.01 31.91 10.90
CA ALA A 83 -9.25 32.58 9.84
C ALA A 83 -7.75 32.28 9.94
N GLU A 84 -7.20 32.25 11.16
CA GLU A 84 -5.83 31.85 11.43
C GLU A 84 -5.62 30.35 11.14
N ALA A 85 -6.58 29.51 11.55
CA ALA A 85 -6.56 28.08 11.21
C ALA A 85 -6.59 27.83 9.69
N GLY A 86 -7.42 28.55 8.94
CA GLY A 86 -7.47 28.49 7.48
C GLY A 86 -6.16 28.94 6.85
N ALA A 87 -5.59 30.06 7.32
CA ALA A 87 -4.30 30.55 6.82
C ALA A 87 -3.13 29.55 7.07
N LEU A 88 -3.19 28.76 8.15
CA LEU A 88 -2.22 27.70 8.42
C LEU A 88 -2.34 26.55 7.41
N LEU A 89 -3.56 26.17 7.02
CA LEU A 89 -3.79 25.18 5.97
C LEU A 89 -3.32 25.72 4.60
N ASP A 90 -3.68 26.95 4.26
CA ASP A 90 -3.34 27.59 2.98
C ASP A 90 -1.83 27.72 2.75
N ARG A 91 -1.06 27.88 3.82
CA ARG A 91 0.40 28.03 3.79
C ARG A 91 1.17 26.72 3.97
N ASP A 92 0.48 25.57 3.96
CA ASP A 92 1.07 24.26 4.23
C ASP A 92 1.79 24.18 5.61
N ALA A 93 1.38 25.05 6.54
CA ALA A 93 1.87 25.08 7.92
C ALA A 93 1.14 24.06 8.80
N ALA A 94 -0.09 23.69 8.45
CA ALA A 94 -0.86 22.60 9.05
C ALA A 94 -1.34 21.60 7.98
N ASP A 95 -1.27 20.31 8.30
CA ASP A 95 -1.85 19.23 7.49
C ASP A 95 -3.30 18.93 7.93
N LEU A 96 -3.57 19.11 9.22
CA LEU A 96 -4.87 18.89 9.85
C LEU A 96 -5.13 19.98 10.90
N VAL A 97 -6.32 20.56 10.90
CA VAL A 97 -6.83 21.40 11.97
C VAL A 97 -7.96 20.65 12.68
N LEU A 98 -7.82 20.46 13.98
CA LEU A 98 -8.89 19.99 14.86
C LEU A 98 -9.59 21.19 15.49
N VAL A 99 -10.89 21.33 15.26
CA VAL A 99 -11.71 22.41 15.84
C VAL A 99 -12.61 21.82 16.90
N LEU A 100 -12.42 22.26 18.14
CA LEU A 100 -13.22 21.87 19.29
C LEU A 100 -14.23 22.98 19.58
N PRO A 101 -15.54 22.70 19.58
CA PRO A 101 -16.58 23.72 19.73
C PRO A 101 -16.51 24.39 21.10
N PRO A 102 -17.10 25.59 21.25
CA PRO A 102 -17.29 26.18 22.57
C PRO A 102 -18.15 25.25 23.43
N HIS A 103 -17.86 25.19 24.73
CA HIS A 103 -18.59 24.36 25.69
C HIS A 103 -18.47 22.84 25.49
N PHE A 104 -17.48 22.38 24.72
CA PHE A 104 -17.20 20.96 24.45
C PHE A 104 -17.28 20.07 25.71
N GLU A 105 -16.62 20.46 26.80
CA GLU A 105 -16.66 19.66 28.04
C GLU A 105 -18.04 19.65 28.71
N ARG A 106 -18.72 20.80 28.72
CA ARG A 106 -20.06 20.92 29.32
C ARG A 106 -21.05 20.02 28.59
N ASP A 107 -21.03 20.07 27.27
CA ASP A 107 -22.01 19.40 26.42
C ASP A 107 -21.76 17.88 26.42
N LEU A 108 -20.49 17.45 26.37
CA LEU A 108 -20.12 16.04 26.59
C LEU A 108 -20.56 15.50 27.96
N ARG A 109 -20.37 16.27 29.04
CA ARG A 109 -20.80 15.85 30.39
C ARG A 109 -22.32 15.78 30.55
N ARG A 110 -23.08 16.47 29.70
CA ARG A 110 -24.54 16.42 29.66
C ARG A 110 -25.08 15.31 28.76
N GLY A 111 -24.21 14.63 28.01
CA GLY A 111 -24.62 13.66 27.00
C GLY A 111 -25.22 14.33 25.76
N GLU A 112 -24.97 15.63 25.56
CA GLU A 112 -25.46 16.35 24.38
C GLU A 112 -24.56 16.02 23.16
N PRO A 113 -25.15 15.84 21.95
CA PRO A 113 -24.38 15.60 20.74
C PRO A 113 -23.38 16.74 20.49
N THR A 114 -22.09 16.42 20.52
CA THR A 114 -21.02 17.41 20.37
C THR A 114 -20.26 17.13 19.07
N GLU A 115 -20.26 18.08 18.15
CA GLU A 115 -19.58 17.95 16.87
C GLU A 115 -18.13 18.41 16.99
N VAL A 116 -17.18 17.52 16.64
CA VAL A 116 -15.78 17.88 16.49
C VAL A 116 -15.49 18.01 15.01
N GLN A 117 -15.06 19.20 14.58
CA GLN A 117 -14.75 19.45 13.18
C GLN A 117 -13.27 19.17 12.91
N VAL A 118 -13.01 18.54 11.77
CA VAL A 118 -11.66 18.25 11.27
C VAL A 118 -11.53 18.87 9.89
N LEU A 119 -10.59 19.80 9.74
CA LEU A 119 -10.24 20.40 8.46
C LEU A 119 -8.90 19.84 8.00
N ALA A 120 -8.82 19.34 6.78
CA ALA A 120 -7.60 18.72 6.25
C ALA A 120 -7.10 19.48 5.02
N ASN A 121 -5.78 19.65 4.92
CA ASN A 121 -5.15 20.26 3.76
C ASN A 121 -5.12 19.25 2.59
N ALA A 122 -5.97 19.46 1.59
CA ALA A 122 -6.14 18.55 0.46
C ALA A 122 -5.12 18.72 -0.67
N ILE A 123 -4.08 19.57 -0.54
CA ILE A 123 -2.98 19.71 -1.51
C ILE A 123 -2.38 18.34 -1.85
N ASN A 124 -2.20 17.48 -0.83
CA ASN A 124 -1.98 16.06 -1.01
C ASN A 124 -3.20 15.29 -0.51
N SER A 125 -4.10 14.92 -1.43
CA SER A 125 -5.38 14.30 -1.08
C SER A 125 -5.22 12.94 -0.38
N MET A 126 -4.13 12.21 -0.64
CA MET A 126 -3.83 10.96 0.06
C MET A 126 -3.42 11.22 1.51
N LYS A 127 -2.54 12.21 1.75
CA LYS A 127 -2.13 12.65 3.09
C LYS A 127 -3.33 13.17 3.89
N ALA A 128 -4.19 13.97 3.27
CA ALA A 128 -5.42 14.48 3.86
C ALA A 128 -6.39 13.34 4.24
N GLY A 129 -6.62 12.40 3.33
CA GLY A 129 -7.49 11.25 3.58
C GLY A 129 -7.01 10.38 4.74
N LEU A 130 -5.71 10.12 4.82
CA LEU A 130 -5.10 9.40 5.94
C LEU A 130 -5.22 10.17 7.25
N ALA A 131 -4.94 11.48 7.23
CA ALA A 131 -5.06 12.34 8.42
C ALA A 131 -6.49 12.35 9.00
N VAL A 132 -7.51 12.48 8.13
CA VAL A 132 -8.92 12.42 8.54
C VAL A 132 -9.27 11.03 9.09
N SER A 133 -8.80 9.96 8.47
CA SER A 133 -9.04 8.58 8.92
C SER A 133 -8.41 8.31 10.30
N TYR A 134 -7.17 8.73 10.52
CA TYR A 134 -6.49 8.61 11.80
C TYR A 134 -7.18 9.44 12.88
N ALA A 135 -7.55 10.69 12.57
CA ALA A 135 -8.28 11.56 13.50
C ALA A 135 -9.64 10.95 13.89
N GLY A 136 -10.43 10.48 12.93
CA GLY A 136 -11.71 9.83 13.19
C GLY A 136 -11.58 8.57 14.04
N SER A 137 -10.53 7.77 13.80
CA SER A 137 -10.25 6.57 14.60
C SER A 137 -9.90 6.91 16.04
N ILE A 138 -9.09 7.95 16.27
CA ILE A 138 -8.70 8.41 17.62
C ILE A 138 -9.90 9.03 18.35
N VAL A 139 -10.68 9.87 17.68
CA VAL A 139 -11.89 10.48 18.24
C VAL A 139 -12.92 9.40 18.62
N GLY A 140 -13.15 8.42 17.74
CA GLY A 140 -14.06 7.30 18.03
C GLY A 140 -13.54 6.36 19.13
N ALA A 141 -12.23 6.18 19.26
CA ALA A 141 -11.64 5.47 20.40
C ALA A 141 -11.82 6.27 21.71
N TYR A 142 -11.62 7.58 21.66
CA TYR A 142 -11.79 8.47 22.82
C TYR A 142 -13.24 8.50 23.30
N GLN A 143 -14.21 8.57 22.38
CA GLN A 143 -15.63 8.49 22.71
C GLN A 143 -15.94 7.20 23.48
N ARG A 144 -15.50 6.03 22.97
CA ARG A 144 -15.70 4.74 23.65
C ARG A 144 -15.08 4.70 25.04
N GLU A 145 -13.88 5.26 25.20
CA GLU A 145 -13.21 5.34 26.51
C GLU A 145 -13.98 6.22 27.50
N LEU A 146 -14.47 7.38 27.08
CA LEU A 146 -15.28 8.25 27.94
C LEU A 146 -16.59 7.59 28.37
N LEU A 147 -17.18 6.76 27.52
CA LEU A 147 -18.36 5.95 27.85
C LEU A 147 -18.03 4.85 28.86
N HIS A 148 -16.94 4.12 28.67
CA HIS A 148 -16.49 3.09 29.61
C HIS A 148 -16.12 3.67 30.99
N GLU A 149 -15.57 4.88 31.04
CA GLU A 149 -15.26 5.57 32.29
C GLU A 149 -16.50 6.18 32.99
N GLY A 150 -17.69 6.11 32.38
CA GLY A 150 -18.91 6.71 32.92
C GLY A 150 -18.85 8.25 32.97
N ARG A 151 -17.98 8.89 32.17
CA ARG A 151 -17.82 10.35 32.15
C ARG A 151 -18.85 11.07 31.28
N ILE A 152 -19.55 10.32 30.44
CA ILE A 152 -20.65 10.80 29.60
C ILE A 152 -21.91 10.04 30.01
N PRO A 153 -22.96 10.72 30.51
CA PRO A 153 -24.25 10.11 30.77
C PRO A 153 -25.01 9.96 29.46
N LEU A 154 -24.90 8.81 28.80
CA LEU A 154 -25.78 8.48 27.66
C LEU A 154 -27.03 7.73 28.14
N PRO A 155 -28.21 8.00 27.55
CA PRO A 155 -29.39 7.16 27.74
C PRO A 155 -29.10 5.70 27.36
N ALA A 156 -29.71 4.74 28.06
CA ALA A 156 -29.51 3.30 27.81
C ALA A 156 -29.73 2.88 26.35
N ALA A 157 -30.62 3.57 25.61
CA ALA A 157 -30.87 3.32 24.20
C ALA A 157 -29.72 3.75 23.27
N GLU A 158 -29.01 4.84 23.60
CA GLU A 158 -27.90 5.37 22.79
C GLU A 158 -26.55 4.72 23.16
N LEU A 159 -26.44 4.19 24.39
CA LEU A 159 -25.33 3.34 24.80
C LEU A 159 -25.19 2.09 23.92
N VAL A 160 -26.30 1.50 23.48
CA VAL A 160 -26.30 0.34 22.57
C VAL A 160 -25.81 0.71 21.17
N ALA A 161 -26.06 1.94 20.72
CA ALA A 161 -25.60 2.44 19.41
C ALA A 161 -24.11 2.82 19.43
N CYS A 162 -23.61 3.38 20.53
CA CYS A 162 -22.21 3.83 20.67
C CYS A 162 -21.27 2.74 21.20
N SER A 163 -21.79 1.74 21.90
CA SER A 163 -21.08 0.56 22.39
C SER A 163 -21.72 -0.67 21.75
N PRO A 164 -21.36 -1.04 20.52
CA PRO A 164 -21.87 -2.27 19.94
C PRO A 164 -21.56 -3.41 20.91
N ALA A 165 -22.55 -4.24 21.24
CA ALA A 165 -22.40 -5.40 22.12
C ALA A 165 -21.32 -6.39 21.63
N LEU A 166 -20.85 -6.21 20.39
CA LEU A 166 -19.79 -6.95 19.75
C LEU A 166 -18.57 -6.03 19.53
N GLU A 167 -17.52 -6.21 20.33
CA GLU A 167 -16.23 -5.56 20.08
C GLU A 167 -15.51 -6.27 18.93
N LEU A 168 -15.55 -5.70 17.74
CA LEU A 168 -14.94 -6.27 16.55
C LEU A 168 -13.43 -6.04 16.56
N ARG A 169 -12.68 -7.04 17.05
CA ARG A 169 -11.22 -7.02 17.07
C ARG A 169 -10.66 -7.59 15.77
N TYR A 170 -10.28 -6.71 14.86
CA TYR A 170 -9.55 -7.11 13.65
C TYR A 170 -8.07 -7.33 13.96
N ARG A 171 -7.54 -8.48 13.56
CA ARG A 171 -6.10 -8.78 13.60
C ARG A 171 -5.63 -9.16 12.21
N HIS A 172 -4.66 -8.41 11.68
CA HIS A 172 -3.99 -8.77 10.43
C HIS A 172 -3.07 -9.97 10.66
N TRP A 173 -3.32 -11.09 9.99
CA TRP A 173 -2.57 -12.32 10.20
C TRP A 173 -1.14 -12.25 9.64
N PHE A 174 -0.98 -11.73 8.42
CA PHE A 174 0.32 -11.68 7.72
C PHE A 174 1.06 -10.35 7.88
N ASN A 175 0.40 -9.32 8.41
CA ASN A 175 1.02 -8.02 8.69
C ASN A 175 0.46 -7.35 9.95
N PRO A 176 0.71 -7.89 11.16
CA PRO A 176 0.11 -7.38 12.40
C PRO A 176 0.48 -5.93 12.71
N GLN A 177 1.66 -5.49 12.28
CA GLN A 177 2.18 -4.14 12.47
C GLN A 177 1.80 -3.19 11.33
N LEU A 178 1.02 -3.66 10.35
CA LEU A 178 0.64 -2.91 9.14
C LEU A 178 1.84 -2.33 8.37
N ASP A 179 3.02 -2.93 8.50
CA ASP A 179 4.24 -2.52 7.82
C ASP A 179 4.01 -2.48 6.30
N TYR A 180 3.95 -1.27 5.78
CA TYR A 180 3.58 -1.03 4.39
C TYR A 180 4.59 -1.66 3.40
N LYS A 181 5.86 -1.83 3.80
CA LYS A 181 6.87 -2.48 2.97
C LYS A 181 6.53 -3.95 2.77
N ARG A 182 6.12 -4.65 3.84
CA ARG A 182 5.69 -6.07 3.79
C ARG A 182 4.46 -6.26 2.92
N PHE A 183 3.60 -5.24 2.82
CA PHE A 183 2.42 -5.25 1.96
C PHE A 183 2.76 -4.98 0.48
N MET A 184 3.64 -4.00 0.20
CA MET A 184 3.98 -3.59 -1.16
C MET A 184 4.86 -4.61 -1.89
N VAL A 185 5.83 -5.23 -1.21
CA VAL A 185 6.84 -6.10 -1.85
C VAL A 185 6.22 -7.20 -2.72
N PRO A 186 5.24 -8.01 -2.24
CA PRO A 186 4.60 -9.03 -3.08
C PRO A 186 3.79 -8.44 -4.24
N GLY A 187 3.15 -7.29 -4.03
CA GLY A 187 2.36 -6.62 -5.07
C GLY A 187 3.23 -6.07 -6.20
N ILE A 188 4.33 -5.40 -5.85
CA ILE A 188 5.32 -4.91 -6.81
C ILE A 188 5.94 -6.09 -7.57
N LEU A 189 6.29 -7.17 -6.85
CA LEU A 189 6.87 -8.36 -7.48
C LEU A 189 5.93 -8.97 -8.53
N ALA A 190 4.63 -9.11 -8.21
CA ALA A 190 3.65 -9.61 -9.17
C ALA A 190 3.56 -8.70 -10.41
N VAL A 191 3.49 -7.39 -10.22
CA VAL A 191 3.43 -6.41 -11.32
C VAL A 191 4.69 -6.47 -12.19
N LEU A 192 5.88 -6.56 -11.59
CA LEU A 192 7.15 -6.60 -12.33
C LEU A 192 7.24 -7.85 -13.20
N VAL A 193 6.98 -9.03 -12.63
CA VAL A 193 7.03 -10.31 -13.36
C VAL A 193 6.02 -10.31 -14.51
N SER A 194 4.79 -9.85 -14.28
CA SER A 194 3.76 -9.76 -15.33
C SER A 194 4.14 -8.75 -16.43
N MET A 195 4.61 -7.57 -16.04
CA MET A 195 4.96 -6.51 -16.98
C MET A 195 6.16 -6.91 -17.86
N LEU A 196 7.19 -7.54 -17.28
CA LEU A 196 8.33 -8.02 -18.05
C LEU A 196 7.98 -9.20 -18.95
N SER A 197 7.20 -10.16 -18.46
CA SER A 197 6.74 -11.30 -19.27
C SER A 197 5.98 -10.80 -20.50
N LEU A 198 5.10 -9.81 -20.32
CA LEU A 198 4.35 -9.17 -21.40
C LEU A 198 5.28 -8.40 -22.36
N LEU A 199 6.16 -7.55 -21.83
CA LEU A 199 7.04 -6.69 -22.65
C LEU A 199 8.00 -7.53 -23.49
N LEU A 200 8.62 -8.55 -22.90
CA LEU A 200 9.55 -9.45 -23.58
C LEU A 200 8.83 -10.31 -24.62
N GLY A 201 7.65 -10.82 -24.28
CA GLY A 201 6.79 -11.52 -25.23
C GLY A 201 6.45 -10.65 -26.45
N ALA A 202 6.01 -9.42 -26.21
CA ALA A 202 5.67 -8.46 -27.26
C ALA A 202 6.89 -8.09 -28.12
N MET A 203 8.03 -7.76 -27.50
CA MET A 203 9.26 -7.45 -28.22
C MET A 203 9.74 -8.60 -29.08
N ASN A 204 9.61 -9.84 -28.60
CA ASN A 204 10.02 -11.00 -29.39
C ASN A 204 9.14 -11.16 -30.63
N VAL A 205 7.82 -11.00 -30.49
CA VAL A 205 6.88 -11.04 -31.62
C VAL A 205 7.19 -9.93 -32.64
N VAL A 206 7.46 -8.71 -32.17
CA VAL A 206 7.83 -7.57 -33.04
C VAL A 206 9.14 -7.85 -33.77
N ARG A 207 10.17 -8.30 -33.06
CA ARG A 207 11.49 -8.61 -33.63
C ARG A 207 11.40 -9.68 -34.71
N GLU A 208 10.54 -10.68 -34.53
CA GLU A 208 10.32 -11.70 -35.55
C GLU A 208 9.64 -11.19 -36.82
N ARG A 209 8.74 -10.22 -36.68
CA ARG A 209 8.13 -9.53 -37.82
C ARG A 209 9.15 -8.70 -38.58
N GLU A 210 10.04 -7.98 -37.88
CA GLU A 210 11.07 -7.16 -38.49
C GLU A 210 12.14 -7.97 -39.25
N ILE A 211 12.52 -9.14 -38.73
CA ILE A 211 13.56 -10.00 -39.34
C ILE A 211 12.97 -10.91 -40.45
N GLY A 212 11.64 -10.94 -40.61
CA GLY A 212 10.97 -11.78 -41.62
C GLY A 212 11.00 -13.28 -41.29
N THR A 213 11.39 -13.65 -40.07
CA THR A 213 11.44 -15.05 -39.63
C THR A 213 10.08 -15.73 -39.61
N GLN A 214 8.98 -14.98 -39.45
CA GLN A 214 7.62 -15.54 -39.52
C GLN A 214 7.34 -16.19 -40.88
N GLU A 215 7.79 -15.57 -41.97
CA GLU A 215 7.58 -16.07 -43.33
C GLU A 215 8.49 -17.27 -43.63
N GLN A 216 9.73 -17.27 -43.14
CA GLN A 216 10.66 -18.39 -43.28
C GLN A 216 10.20 -19.65 -42.52
N ILE A 217 9.52 -19.48 -41.40
CA ILE A 217 9.02 -20.60 -40.59
C ILE A 217 7.74 -21.20 -41.19
N ALA A 218 6.92 -20.39 -41.86
CA ALA A 218 5.72 -20.87 -42.57
C ALA A 218 6.01 -21.91 -43.65
N VAL A 219 7.23 -21.89 -44.21
CA VAL A 219 7.72 -22.87 -45.21
C VAL A 219 8.63 -23.95 -44.62
N SER A 220 8.83 -23.97 -43.30
CA SER A 220 9.64 -24.98 -42.61
C SER A 220 8.80 -26.21 -42.21
N PRO A 221 9.38 -27.42 -42.10
CA PRO A 221 8.67 -28.63 -41.69
C PRO A 221 8.34 -28.69 -40.18
N VAL A 222 8.41 -27.56 -39.46
CA VAL A 222 8.18 -27.49 -38.02
C VAL A 222 6.70 -27.21 -37.74
N SER A 223 6.10 -27.97 -36.82
CA SER A 223 4.70 -27.74 -36.43
C SER A 223 4.54 -26.43 -35.64
N ALA A 224 3.53 -25.64 -36.00
CA ALA A 224 3.19 -24.38 -35.34
C ALA A 224 3.13 -24.45 -33.80
N PRO A 225 2.48 -25.44 -33.15
CA PRO A 225 2.45 -25.50 -31.69
C PRO A 225 3.81 -25.79 -31.04
N VAL A 226 4.69 -26.55 -31.71
CA VAL A 226 6.05 -26.81 -31.18
C VAL A 226 6.91 -25.55 -31.26
N PHE A 227 6.75 -24.77 -32.33
CA PHE A 227 7.42 -23.50 -32.48
C PHE A 227 6.96 -22.48 -31.43
N ILE A 228 5.64 -22.31 -31.27
CA ILE A 228 5.05 -21.41 -30.26
C ILE A 228 5.50 -21.81 -28.85
N ALA A 229 5.41 -23.09 -28.49
CA ALA A 229 5.84 -23.58 -27.18
C ALA A 229 7.36 -23.39 -26.97
N GLY A 230 8.18 -23.70 -27.98
CA GLY A 230 9.63 -23.52 -27.91
C GLY A 230 10.05 -22.07 -27.70
N LYS A 231 9.17 -21.12 -28.04
CA LYS A 231 9.40 -19.68 -27.92
C LYS A 231 8.79 -19.07 -26.66
N LEU A 232 7.63 -19.55 -26.20
CA LEU A 232 7.00 -19.08 -24.95
C LEU A 232 7.66 -19.64 -23.68
N LEU A 233 8.04 -20.92 -23.70
CA LEU A 233 8.62 -21.60 -22.53
C LEU A 233 9.90 -20.94 -21.99
N PRO A 234 10.83 -20.43 -22.83
CA PRO A 234 11.98 -19.65 -22.35
C PRO A 234 11.58 -18.43 -21.50
N PHE A 235 10.58 -17.64 -21.93
CA PHE A 235 10.14 -16.46 -21.18
C PHE A 235 9.40 -16.84 -19.91
N LEU A 236 8.57 -17.89 -19.96
CA LEU A 236 7.95 -18.44 -18.76
C LEU A 236 9.02 -18.86 -17.73
N PHE A 237 10.04 -19.59 -18.16
CA PHE A 237 11.14 -20.00 -17.29
C PHE A 237 11.85 -18.78 -16.67
N ILE A 238 12.07 -17.74 -17.47
CA ILE A 238 12.70 -16.51 -17.00
C ILE A 238 11.81 -15.76 -15.99
N GLY A 239 10.50 -15.64 -16.24
CA GLY A 239 9.57 -15.02 -15.29
C GLY A 239 9.49 -15.79 -13.96
N LEU A 240 9.52 -17.12 -14.00
CA LEU A 240 9.58 -17.95 -12.79
C LEU A 240 10.92 -17.79 -12.05
N LEU A 241 12.03 -17.64 -12.78
CA LEU A 241 13.33 -17.35 -12.20
C LEU A 241 13.34 -15.96 -11.52
N GLU A 242 12.78 -14.95 -12.17
CA GLU A 242 12.63 -13.61 -11.62
C GLU A 242 11.77 -13.60 -10.36
N LEU A 243 10.63 -14.31 -10.38
CA LEU A 243 9.79 -14.54 -9.21
C LEU A 243 10.59 -15.19 -8.08
N SER A 244 11.41 -16.19 -8.39
CA SER A 244 12.27 -16.87 -7.41
C SER A 244 13.25 -15.91 -6.75
N ILE A 245 13.91 -15.07 -7.54
CA ILE A 245 14.87 -14.07 -7.06
C ILE A 245 14.15 -13.01 -6.22
N GLY A 246 13.02 -12.50 -6.70
CA GLY A 246 12.23 -11.49 -6.00
C GLY A 246 11.65 -11.98 -4.68
N LEU A 247 11.18 -13.23 -4.61
CA LEU A 247 10.79 -13.89 -3.35
C LEU A 247 11.97 -14.07 -2.41
N GLY A 248 13.15 -14.40 -2.94
CA GLY A 248 14.40 -14.47 -2.17
C GLY A 248 14.70 -13.12 -1.50
N ILE A 249 14.58 -12.02 -2.24
CA ILE A 249 14.77 -10.66 -1.70
C ILE A 249 13.68 -10.30 -0.70
N ALA A 250 12.42 -10.61 -1.01
CA ALA A 250 11.29 -10.37 -0.11
C ALA A 250 11.50 -11.05 1.25
N LYS A 251 12.01 -12.29 1.24
CA LYS A 251 12.29 -13.06 2.45
C LYS A 251 13.54 -12.57 3.19
N LEU A 252 14.65 -12.34 2.48
CA LEU A 252 15.94 -12.01 3.10
C LEU A 252 16.03 -10.55 3.56
N LEU A 253 15.48 -9.61 2.77
CA LEU A 253 15.62 -8.18 3.05
C LEU A 253 14.41 -7.61 3.81
N PHE A 254 13.20 -8.00 3.40
CA PHE A 254 11.96 -7.45 3.97
C PHE A 254 11.32 -8.34 5.03
N HIS A 255 11.87 -9.53 5.26
CA HIS A 255 11.36 -10.52 6.22
C HIS A 255 9.86 -10.82 5.97
N THR A 256 9.43 -10.78 4.72
CA THR A 256 8.04 -11.02 4.35
C THR A 256 7.69 -12.49 4.60
N PRO A 257 6.63 -12.79 5.36
CA PRO A 257 6.23 -14.17 5.63
C PRO A 257 5.71 -14.82 4.34
N THR A 258 6.43 -15.82 3.84
CA THR A 258 5.97 -16.69 2.76
C THR A 258 5.32 -17.92 3.36
N GLU A 259 4.03 -17.80 3.69
CA GLU A 259 3.25 -18.90 4.26
C GLU A 259 2.53 -19.68 3.16
N GLY A 260 2.58 -21.01 3.24
CA GLY A 260 1.91 -21.92 2.29
C GLY A 260 2.83 -22.55 1.24
N PRO A 261 2.25 -23.42 0.39
CA PRO A 261 3.01 -24.19 -0.60
C PRO A 261 3.47 -23.32 -1.77
N LEU A 262 4.79 -23.12 -1.88
CA LEU A 262 5.42 -22.38 -2.99
C LEU A 262 5.02 -22.91 -4.37
N GLY A 263 4.76 -24.21 -4.51
CA GLY A 263 4.31 -24.81 -5.77
C GLY A 263 3.00 -24.21 -6.30
N VAL A 264 2.07 -23.84 -5.41
CA VAL A 264 0.81 -23.19 -5.81
C VAL A 264 1.07 -21.78 -6.34
N LEU A 265 2.00 -21.05 -5.72
CA LEU A 265 2.43 -19.74 -6.18
C LEU A 265 3.06 -19.80 -7.59
N TYR A 266 3.99 -20.74 -7.81
CA TYR A 266 4.61 -20.92 -9.13
C TYR A 266 3.60 -21.40 -10.18
N LEU A 267 2.64 -22.24 -9.81
CA LEU A 267 1.58 -22.66 -10.72
C LEU A 267 0.70 -21.48 -11.12
N PHE A 268 0.31 -20.64 -10.16
CA PHE A 268 -0.48 -19.44 -10.43
C PHE A 268 0.30 -18.47 -11.34
N ALA A 269 1.57 -18.21 -11.02
CA ALA A 269 2.43 -17.36 -11.84
C ALA A 269 2.67 -17.90 -13.25
N ALA A 270 2.61 -19.22 -13.45
CA ALA A 270 2.76 -19.82 -14.77
C ALA A 270 1.47 -19.77 -15.62
N LEU A 271 0.32 -19.57 -14.98
CA LEU A 271 -0.99 -19.48 -15.64
C LEU A 271 -1.44 -18.05 -15.89
N ALA A 272 -0.93 -17.09 -15.10
CA ALA A 272 -1.24 -15.66 -15.19
C ALA A 272 -0.45 -14.96 -16.30
#